data_AF-A0A8W8JJZ5-F1
#
_entry.id   AF-A0A8W8JJZ5-F1
#
_cell.length_a   1.000
_cell.length_b   1.000
_cell.length_c   1.000
_cell.angle_alpha   90.00
_cell.angle_beta   90.00
_cell.angle_gamma   90.00
#
_symmetry.space_group_name_H-M   'P 1'
#
loop_
_entity.id
_entity.type
_entity.pdbx_description
1 polymer ?
#
loop_
_entity_poly.entity_id
_entity_poly.type
_entity_poly.pdbx_seq_one_letter_code
_entity_poly.pdbx_strand_id
1 'polypeptide(L)'
;MGSGSSSRVKKISTTHDQHISPVRNLSLYQFHRVIKSTIVEIHSHFLNPTGAISSVLSDIIQPESYEFELLIYGCSHSDAASITSQLQYVIENIIYEVSGIMPTQGLLGTSFKSSGIYELIREGNTFPDGYFLQCEIDQLQFDQKCRVLYIGDGEAFMLLVGMYITRGLITTLLLKPVEYRLVAPQRFSGLAESNLRVVATIFLYIQIPRELQRFVYPDEEMRPVYGRLAKAIKYGETLLKEWGVEYIRRLRIAQQYERQYCKDK
;
A
#
# COMPACT_ATOMS: atom_id res chain seq x y z
N MET A 1 54.74 -25.94 -34.81
CA MET A 1 53.30 -26.16 -34.58
C MET A 1 53.09 -26.36 -33.08
N GLY A 2 52.17 -25.59 -32.47
CA GLY A 2 51.71 -25.67 -31.07
C GLY A 2 52.65 -25.01 -30.04
N SER A 3 52.54 -23.76 -29.57
CA SER A 3 51.44 -22.93 -28.99
C SER A 3 50.90 -23.39 -27.63
N GLY A 4 51.05 -22.53 -26.59
CA GLY A 4 50.19 -22.51 -25.40
C GLY A 4 50.96 -22.49 -24.06
N SER A 5 51.57 -21.39 -23.64
CA SER A 5 50.99 -20.24 -22.90
C SER A 5 50.76 -20.48 -21.40
N SER A 6 51.68 -19.90 -20.63
CA SER A 6 51.55 -19.48 -19.23
C SER A 6 50.20 -18.81 -18.95
N SER A 7 49.45 -19.33 -17.99
CA SER A 7 48.28 -18.66 -17.43
C SER A 7 48.49 -18.41 -15.94
N ARG A 8 49.03 -17.22 -15.66
CA ARG A 8 48.87 -16.52 -14.38
C ARG A 8 47.40 -16.60 -13.96
N VAL A 9 47.15 -17.19 -12.79
CA VAL A 9 45.90 -17.01 -12.05
C VAL A 9 45.73 -15.52 -11.77
N LYS A 10 44.97 -14.84 -12.64
CA LYS A 10 44.50 -13.48 -12.38
C LYS A 10 43.55 -13.55 -11.19
N LYS A 11 43.99 -13.02 -10.05
CA LYS A 11 43.09 -12.47 -9.03
C LYS A 11 42.19 -11.46 -9.74
N ILE A 12 40.95 -11.84 -10.00
CA ILE A 12 39.91 -10.88 -10.35
C ILE A 12 39.49 -10.24 -9.03
N SER A 13 40.16 -9.15 -8.69
CA SER A 13 39.62 -8.15 -7.78
C SER A 13 38.53 -7.40 -8.52
N THR A 14 37.30 -7.90 -8.49
CA THR A 14 36.15 -7.03 -8.72
C THR A 14 35.93 -6.26 -7.43
N THR A 15 36.65 -5.16 -7.29
CA THR A 15 36.18 -4.00 -6.54
C THR A 15 34.82 -3.63 -7.12
N HIS A 16 33.75 -4.18 -6.57
CA HIS A 16 32.50 -3.44 -6.52
C HIS A 16 32.81 -2.25 -5.63
N ASP A 17 33.24 -1.16 -6.26
CA ASP A 17 33.20 0.16 -5.67
C ASP A 17 31.78 0.36 -5.19
N GLN A 18 31.58 0.08 -3.90
CA GLN A 18 30.46 0.53 -3.13
C GLN A 18 30.56 2.05 -3.16
N HIS A 19 30.00 2.64 -4.20
CA HIS A 19 29.69 4.05 -4.28
C HIS A 19 28.55 4.31 -3.29
N ILE A 20 28.87 4.15 -2.00
CA ILE A 20 28.06 4.66 -0.91
C ILE A 20 28.22 6.17 -1.06
N SER A 21 27.30 6.78 -1.79
CA SER A 21 27.02 8.21 -1.61
C SER A 21 26.91 8.46 -0.10
N PRO A 22 27.18 9.66 0.42
CA PRO A 22 26.82 10.01 1.78
C PRO A 22 25.28 10.06 1.84
N VAL A 23 24.65 8.88 1.83
CA VAL A 23 23.21 8.69 1.86
C VAL A 23 22.81 9.10 3.26
N ARG A 24 21.96 10.13 3.36
CA ARG A 24 21.33 10.55 4.60
C ARG A 24 20.40 9.43 5.08
N ASN A 25 20.95 8.40 5.70
CA ASN A 25 20.17 7.32 6.27
C ASN A 25 19.52 7.83 7.54
N LEU A 26 18.20 7.69 7.62
CA LEU A 26 17.48 7.99 8.84
C LEU A 26 17.82 6.94 9.89
N SER A 27 17.91 7.35 11.16
CA SER A 27 17.92 6.38 12.25
C SER A 27 16.58 5.63 12.27
N LEU A 28 16.55 4.40 12.82
CA LEU A 28 15.32 3.61 12.95
C LEU A 28 14.18 4.42 13.58
N TYR A 29 14.49 5.19 14.64
CA TYR A 29 13.52 6.05 15.30
C TYR A 29 12.99 7.16 14.38
N GLN A 30 13.87 7.82 13.62
CA GLN A 30 13.47 8.86 12.68
C GLN A 30 12.60 8.29 11.56
N PHE A 31 12.97 7.15 11.01
CA PHE A 31 12.23 6.52 9.93
C PHE A 31 10.86 6.00 10.39
N HIS A 32 10.77 5.41 11.58
CA HIS A 32 9.49 5.04 12.20
C HIS A 32 8.58 6.28 12.35
N ARG A 33 9.12 7.43 12.76
CA ARG A 33 8.33 8.68 12.81
C ARG A 33 7.83 9.11 11.43
N VAL A 34 8.67 8.98 10.39
CA VAL A 34 8.26 9.29 9.01
C VAL A 34 7.08 8.40 8.59
N ILE A 35 7.18 7.08 8.79
CA ILE A 35 6.10 6.13 8.49
C ILE A 35 4.80 6.53 9.19
N LYS A 36 4.85 6.81 10.50
CA LYS A 36 3.66 7.20 11.28
C LYS A 36 3.06 8.51 10.77
N SER A 37 3.89 9.51 10.49
CA SER A 37 3.41 10.79 9.97
C SER A 37 2.81 10.64 8.56
N THR A 38 3.37 9.77 7.72
CA THR A 38 2.81 9.46 6.39
C THR A 38 1.43 8.83 6.51
N ILE A 39 1.23 7.88 7.44
CA ILE A 39 -0.10 7.29 7.70
C ILE A 39 -1.08 8.36 8.19
N VAL A 40 -0.66 9.27 9.07
CA VAL A 40 -1.50 10.39 9.53
C VAL A 40 -1.89 11.32 8.38
N GLU A 41 -0.96 11.61 7.47
CA GLU A 41 -1.26 12.42 6.27
C GLU A 41 -2.26 11.69 5.36
N ILE A 42 -2.13 10.38 5.16
CA ILE A 42 -3.12 9.57 4.43
C ILE A 42 -4.49 9.64 5.11
N HIS A 43 -4.56 9.46 6.43
CA HIS A 43 -5.81 9.56 7.19
C HIS A 43 -6.45 10.93 7.07
N SER A 44 -5.67 12.00 6.95
CA SER A 44 -6.22 13.35 6.73
C SER A 44 -6.96 13.49 5.40
N HIS A 45 -6.55 12.72 4.38
CA HIS A 45 -7.29 12.62 3.12
C HIS A 45 -8.52 11.72 3.27
N PHE A 46 -8.37 10.55 3.88
CA PHE A 46 -9.44 9.54 3.97
C PHE A 46 -10.57 9.94 4.90
N LEU A 47 -10.26 10.65 5.99
CA LEU A 47 -11.20 11.09 7.01
C LEU A 47 -11.56 12.58 6.86
N ASN A 48 -11.26 13.19 5.72
CA ASN A 48 -11.72 14.55 5.43
C ASN A 48 -13.26 14.55 5.41
N PRO A 49 -13.95 15.29 6.30
CA PRO A 49 -15.42 15.24 6.40
C PRO A 49 -16.16 15.64 5.12
N THR A 50 -15.51 16.42 4.24
CA THR A 50 -16.07 16.81 2.94
C THR A 50 -15.51 15.99 1.77
N GLY A 51 -14.66 15.00 2.06
CA GLY A 51 -14.03 14.14 1.07
C GLY A 51 -14.90 12.94 0.70
N ALA A 52 -14.82 12.52 -0.56
CA ALA A 52 -15.60 11.40 -1.07
C ALA A 52 -15.30 10.08 -0.34
N ILE A 53 -14.03 9.81 0.02
CA ILE A 53 -13.67 8.62 0.80
C ILE A 53 -14.39 8.60 2.15
N SER A 54 -14.38 9.72 2.89
CA SER A 54 -15.05 9.80 4.19
C SER A 54 -16.56 9.62 4.06
N SER A 55 -17.17 10.17 3.00
CA SER A 55 -18.60 9.97 2.72
C SER A 55 -18.91 8.49 2.49
N VAL A 56 -18.17 7.85 1.58
CA VAL A 56 -18.35 6.43 1.25
C VAL A 56 -18.17 5.53 2.47
N LEU A 57 -17.14 5.78 3.29
CA LEU A 57 -16.90 5.00 4.49
C LEU A 57 -17.98 5.25 5.56
N SER A 58 -18.50 6.47 5.66
CA SER A 58 -19.63 6.78 6.53
C SER A 58 -20.91 6.06 6.08
N ASP A 59 -21.18 6.02 4.78
CA ASP A 59 -22.40 5.44 4.21
C ASP A 59 -22.52 3.93 4.40
N ILE A 60 -21.40 3.22 4.64
CA ILE A 60 -21.40 1.76 4.86
C ILE A 60 -21.40 1.36 6.34
N ILE A 61 -21.24 2.31 7.26
CA ILE A 61 -21.25 2.06 8.72
C ILE A 61 -22.50 2.60 9.42
N GLN A 62 -23.45 3.16 8.66
CA GLN A 62 -24.70 3.66 9.20
C GLN A 62 -25.68 2.51 9.48
N PRO A 63 -26.63 2.68 10.42
CA PRO A 63 -27.63 1.65 10.71
C PRO A 63 -28.50 1.27 9.51
N GLU A 64 -28.71 2.20 8.57
CA GLU A 64 -29.52 2.02 7.37
C GLU A 64 -28.72 1.49 6.16
N SER A 65 -27.43 1.21 6.34
CA SER A 65 -26.58 0.67 5.28
C SER A 65 -27.03 -0.71 4.83
N TYR A 66 -26.77 -1.03 3.56
CA TYR A 66 -26.93 -2.40 3.07
C TYR A 66 -26.01 -3.37 3.81
N GLU A 67 -26.48 -4.60 4.05
CA GLU A 67 -25.70 -5.67 4.67
C GLU A 67 -24.96 -6.47 3.61
N PHE A 68 -23.64 -6.25 3.48
CA PHE A 68 -22.85 -6.86 2.41
C PHE A 68 -22.67 -8.38 2.56
N GLU A 69 -22.70 -8.90 3.79
CA GLU A 69 -22.64 -10.35 4.08
C GLU A 69 -23.78 -11.14 3.43
N LEU A 70 -24.90 -10.50 3.10
CA LEU A 70 -26.00 -11.15 2.37
C LEU A 70 -25.58 -11.62 0.97
N LEU A 71 -24.52 -11.06 0.37
CA LEU A 71 -23.96 -11.57 -0.88
C LEU A 71 -23.15 -12.86 -0.68
N ILE A 72 -22.69 -13.13 0.54
CA ILE A 72 -21.96 -14.35 0.92
C ILE A 72 -22.95 -15.45 1.30
N TYR A 73 -23.87 -15.16 2.23
CA TYR A 73 -24.79 -16.15 2.79
C TYR A 73 -26.07 -16.35 1.98
N GLY A 74 -26.38 -15.41 1.08
CA GLY A 74 -27.51 -15.49 0.16
C GLY A 74 -28.63 -14.51 0.51
N CYS A 75 -29.23 -13.95 -0.53
CA CYS A 75 -30.39 -13.06 -0.48
C CYS A 75 -31.21 -13.19 -1.78
N SER A 76 -32.33 -12.48 -1.86
CA SER A 76 -33.14 -12.44 -3.08
C SER A 76 -32.35 -11.82 -4.25
N HIS A 77 -32.74 -12.10 -5.50
CA HIS A 77 -32.04 -11.57 -6.67
C HIS A 77 -32.08 -10.03 -6.76
N SER A 78 -33.20 -9.40 -6.35
CA SER A 78 -33.32 -7.94 -6.34
C SER A 78 -32.40 -7.32 -5.29
N ASP A 79 -32.35 -7.90 -4.09
CA ASP A 79 -31.48 -7.41 -3.03
C ASP A 79 -30.02 -7.58 -3.42
N ALA A 80 -29.66 -8.74 -3.97
CA ALA A 80 -28.31 -9.00 -4.45
C ALA A 80 -27.86 -7.96 -5.50
N ALA A 81 -28.74 -7.51 -6.39
CA ALA A 81 -28.42 -6.49 -7.39
C ALA A 81 -28.15 -5.11 -6.75
N SER A 82 -29.01 -4.68 -5.83
CA SER A 82 -28.84 -3.41 -5.11
C SER A 82 -27.58 -3.40 -4.24
N ILE A 83 -27.36 -4.48 -3.48
CA ILE A 83 -26.19 -4.63 -2.60
C ILE A 83 -24.91 -4.69 -3.44
N THR A 84 -24.91 -5.42 -4.56
CA THR A 84 -23.76 -5.44 -5.49
C THR A 84 -23.45 -4.05 -6.02
N SER A 85 -24.47 -3.28 -6.39
CA SER A 85 -24.29 -1.94 -6.95
C SER A 85 -23.71 -0.97 -5.92
N GLN A 86 -24.18 -1.03 -4.67
CA GLN A 86 -23.62 -0.25 -3.58
C GLN A 86 -22.17 -0.64 -3.29
N LEU A 87 -21.88 -1.94 -3.22
CA LEU A 87 -20.53 -2.41 -2.94
C LEU A 87 -19.56 -2.06 -4.08
N GLN A 88 -20.01 -2.16 -5.33
CA GLN A 88 -19.24 -1.70 -6.49
C GLN A 88 -18.93 -0.20 -6.38
N TYR A 89 -19.93 0.63 -6.07
CA TYR A 89 -19.75 2.07 -5.85
C TYR A 89 -18.70 2.35 -4.78
N VAL A 90 -18.76 1.64 -3.64
CA VAL A 90 -17.79 1.79 -2.54
C VAL A 90 -16.36 1.50 -2.99
N ILE A 91 -16.14 0.36 -3.65
CA ILE A 91 -14.80 -0.06 -4.09
C ILE A 91 -14.25 0.89 -5.15
N GLU A 92 -15.06 1.21 -6.17
CA GLU A 92 -14.62 2.08 -7.28
C GLU A 92 -14.31 3.49 -6.80
N ASN A 93 -15.14 4.09 -5.93
CA ASN A 93 -14.90 5.45 -5.45
C ASN A 93 -13.68 5.53 -4.54
N ILE A 94 -13.49 4.58 -3.63
CA ILE A 94 -12.29 4.59 -2.78
C ILE A 94 -11.04 4.47 -3.65
N ILE A 95 -11.01 3.56 -4.64
CA ILE A 95 -9.84 3.40 -5.51
C ILE A 95 -9.62 4.64 -6.38
N TYR A 96 -10.70 5.20 -6.95
CA TYR A 96 -10.64 6.42 -7.74
C TYR A 96 -10.03 7.57 -6.94
N GLU A 97 -10.55 7.83 -5.75
CA GLU A 97 -10.08 8.92 -4.89
C GLU A 97 -8.65 8.69 -4.41
N VAL A 98 -8.28 7.46 -4.02
CA VAL A 98 -6.88 7.13 -3.67
C VAL A 98 -5.95 7.40 -4.84
N SER A 99 -6.34 6.98 -6.05
CA SER A 99 -5.56 7.21 -7.27
C SER A 99 -5.47 8.70 -7.67
N GLY A 100 -6.34 9.54 -7.11
CA GLY A 100 -6.27 11.00 -7.23
C GLY A 100 -5.25 11.64 -6.28
N ILE A 101 -4.80 10.94 -5.23
CA ILE A 101 -3.83 11.47 -4.28
C ILE A 101 -2.43 11.40 -4.89
N MET A 102 -2.01 12.52 -5.48
CA MET A 102 -0.68 12.66 -6.07
C MET A 102 -0.11 14.07 -5.87
N PRO A 103 0.06 14.52 -4.61
CA PRO A 103 0.64 15.83 -4.35
C PRO A 103 2.12 15.85 -4.77
N THR A 104 2.63 17.04 -5.10
CA THR A 104 4.04 17.21 -5.49
C THR A 104 4.96 17.46 -4.29
N GLN A 105 4.39 17.86 -3.15
CA GLN A 105 5.07 18.21 -1.90
C GLN A 105 4.38 17.54 -0.70
N GLY A 106 4.94 17.68 0.50
CA GLY A 106 4.45 16.99 1.70
C GLY A 106 5.00 15.57 1.86
N LEU A 107 4.50 14.82 2.86
CA LEU A 107 4.95 13.45 3.09
C LEU A 107 4.43 12.51 2.01
N LEU A 108 3.27 12.82 1.45
CA LEU A 108 2.70 12.16 0.26
C LEU A 108 3.24 12.74 -1.04
N GLY A 109 4.15 13.71 -0.98
CA GLY A 109 4.80 14.25 -2.17
C GLY A 109 5.73 13.23 -2.84
N THR A 110 6.40 13.67 -3.90
CA THR A 110 7.47 12.90 -4.57
C THR A 110 8.85 13.55 -4.44
N SER A 111 8.98 14.55 -3.57
CA SER A 111 10.25 15.26 -3.32
C SER A 111 11.18 14.49 -2.39
N PHE A 112 12.44 14.30 -2.79
CA PHE A 112 13.45 13.61 -1.96
C PHE A 112 13.78 14.35 -0.64
N LYS A 113 13.38 15.62 -0.49
CA LYS A 113 13.68 16.41 0.72
C LYS A 113 12.68 16.22 1.85
N SER A 114 11.44 15.85 1.52
CA SER A 114 10.31 15.91 2.45
C SER A 114 9.33 14.75 2.32
N SER A 115 9.39 13.96 1.25
CA SER A 115 8.45 12.86 1.04
C SER A 115 8.75 11.69 1.95
N GLY A 116 7.78 11.28 2.75
CA GLY A 116 7.86 10.04 3.49
C GLY A 116 7.76 8.82 2.56
N ILE A 117 7.00 8.93 1.46
CA ILE A 117 6.92 7.89 0.44
C ILE A 117 8.27 7.68 -0.26
N TYR A 118 9.04 8.75 -0.51
CA TYR A 118 10.40 8.64 -1.02
C TYR A 118 11.31 7.87 -0.05
N GLU A 119 11.19 8.14 1.25
CA GLU A 119 11.98 7.43 2.27
C GLU A 119 11.62 5.93 2.35
N LEU A 120 10.39 5.52 2.00
CA LEU A 120 10.03 4.10 1.90
C LEU A 120 10.82 3.38 0.81
N ILE A 121 11.06 4.04 -0.32
CA ILE A 121 11.75 3.43 -1.46
C ILE A 121 13.26 3.70 -1.45
N ARG A 122 13.78 4.28 -0.38
CA ARG A 122 15.19 4.60 -0.21
C ARG A 122 15.94 3.39 0.32
N GLU A 123 16.95 2.98 -0.43
CA GLU A 123 17.88 1.91 -0.04
C GLU A 123 18.70 2.31 1.20
N GLY A 124 19.06 1.33 2.01
CA GLY A 124 19.85 1.52 3.23
C GLY A 124 19.04 1.80 4.49
N ASN A 125 17.72 2.02 4.38
CA ASN A 125 16.84 2.17 5.54
C ASN A 125 16.58 0.82 6.23
N THR A 126 16.58 0.84 7.57
CA THR A 126 16.11 -0.27 8.41
C THR A 126 14.67 0.00 8.82
N PHE A 127 13.75 -0.88 8.43
CA PHE A 127 12.33 -0.74 8.78
C PHE A 127 12.06 -1.17 10.22
N PRO A 128 11.02 -0.60 10.87
CA PRO A 128 10.57 -1.07 12.18
C PRO A 128 10.17 -2.54 12.17
N ASP A 129 10.41 -3.23 13.29
CA ASP A 129 9.97 -4.61 13.46
C ASP A 129 8.46 -4.74 13.27
N GLY A 130 8.03 -5.77 12.53
CA GLY A 130 6.63 -6.01 12.21
C GLY A 130 6.03 -5.03 11.21
N TYR A 131 6.83 -4.17 10.56
CA TYR A 131 6.32 -3.27 9.52
C TYR A 131 5.85 -4.03 8.28
N PHE A 132 6.62 -5.01 7.82
CA PHE A 132 6.34 -5.79 6.60
C PHE A 132 5.45 -6.98 6.87
N LEU A 133 4.61 -7.29 5.88
CA LEU A 133 3.95 -8.58 5.75
C LEU A 133 4.92 -9.60 5.14
N GLN A 134 4.71 -10.90 5.34
CA GLN A 134 5.64 -11.92 4.86
C GLN A 134 5.76 -11.88 3.33
N CYS A 135 4.65 -11.67 2.61
CA CYS A 135 4.70 -11.51 1.15
C CYS A 135 5.56 -10.32 0.69
N GLU A 136 5.69 -9.25 1.48
CA GLU A 136 6.58 -8.12 1.17
C GLU A 136 8.03 -8.45 1.51
N ILE A 137 8.27 -9.17 2.61
CA ILE A 137 9.61 -9.67 2.98
C ILE A 137 10.14 -10.59 1.88
N ASP A 138 9.30 -11.44 1.31
CA ASP A 138 9.67 -12.40 0.26
C ASP A 138 10.11 -11.71 -1.05
N GLN A 139 9.71 -10.46 -1.28
CA GLN A 139 10.08 -9.67 -2.47
C GLN A 139 11.25 -8.71 -2.21
N LEU A 140 11.54 -8.38 -0.95
CA LEU A 140 12.57 -7.42 -0.58
C LEU A 140 13.91 -8.11 -0.29
N GLN A 141 15.00 -7.40 -0.59
CA GLN A 141 16.35 -7.86 -0.29
C GLN A 141 16.92 -7.07 0.88
N PHE A 142 17.47 -7.79 1.87
CA PHE A 142 18.04 -7.21 3.08
C PHE A 142 19.52 -7.57 3.22
N ASP A 143 20.30 -6.66 3.80
CA ASP A 143 21.68 -6.94 4.19
C ASP A 143 21.75 -7.62 5.57
N GLN A 144 22.98 -7.93 6.01
CA GLN A 144 23.24 -8.54 7.32
C GLN A 144 22.82 -7.66 8.51
N LYS A 145 22.52 -6.38 8.29
CA LYS A 145 22.04 -5.41 9.28
C LYS A 145 20.56 -5.09 9.11
N CYS A 146 19.81 -5.93 8.38
CA CYS A 146 18.39 -5.75 8.08
C CYS A 146 18.05 -4.44 7.35
N ARG A 147 19.00 -3.87 6.61
CA ARG A 147 18.76 -2.72 5.74
C ARG A 147 18.31 -3.18 4.37
N VAL A 148 17.35 -2.49 3.77
CA VAL A 148 16.90 -2.80 2.41
C VAL A 148 18.00 -2.45 1.41
N LEU A 149 18.34 -3.37 0.51
CA LEU A 149 19.46 -3.25 -0.43
C LEU A 149 19.06 -2.62 -1.75
N TYR A 150 18.06 -3.19 -2.43
CA TYR A 150 17.63 -2.80 -3.76
C TYR A 150 16.11 -2.69 -3.79
N ILE A 151 15.61 -1.56 -4.28
CA ILE A 151 14.18 -1.33 -4.46
C ILE A 151 13.94 -0.97 -5.92
N GLY A 152 13.58 -1.99 -6.71
CA GLY A 152 13.14 -1.85 -8.10
C GLY A 152 11.73 -1.26 -8.16
N ASP A 153 11.21 -1.11 -9.38
CA ASP A 153 9.89 -0.48 -9.57
C ASP A 153 8.75 -1.37 -9.07
N GLY A 154 8.90 -2.70 -9.12
CA GLY A 154 7.93 -3.63 -8.55
C GLY A 154 7.84 -3.52 -7.03
N GLU A 155 9.00 -3.50 -6.35
CA GLU A 155 9.07 -3.36 -4.90
C GLU A 155 8.61 -1.96 -4.47
N ALA A 156 8.98 -0.91 -5.21
CA ALA A 156 8.50 0.45 -4.95
C ALA A 156 6.97 0.55 -5.09
N PHE A 157 6.40 -0.09 -6.10
CA PHE A 157 4.95 -0.19 -6.28
C PHE A 157 4.29 -0.88 -5.10
N MET A 158 4.80 -2.04 -4.70
CA MET A 158 4.31 -2.79 -3.56
C MET A 158 4.35 -1.95 -2.27
N LEU A 159 5.46 -1.24 -2.00
CA LEU A 159 5.59 -0.39 -0.83
C LEU A 159 4.64 0.81 -0.86
N LEU A 160 4.43 1.42 -2.04
CA LEU A 160 3.49 2.52 -2.23
C LEU A 160 2.06 2.06 -1.94
N VAL A 161 1.60 0.99 -2.59
CA VAL A 161 0.24 0.51 -2.38
C VAL A 161 0.07 -0.06 -0.97
N GLY A 162 1.08 -0.74 -0.46
CA GLY A 162 1.13 -1.20 0.92
C GLY A 162 1.04 -0.06 1.95
N MET A 163 1.52 1.14 1.63
CA MET A 163 1.37 2.31 2.50
C MET A 163 -0.06 2.88 2.45
N TYR A 164 -0.63 3.10 1.26
CA TYR A 164 -1.97 3.70 1.12
C TYR A 164 -3.10 2.73 1.49
N ILE A 165 -3.06 1.52 0.93
CA ILE A 165 -4.16 0.55 1.02
C ILE A 165 -3.98 -0.31 2.27
N THR A 166 -2.89 -1.06 2.37
CA THR A 166 -2.73 -2.01 3.49
C THR A 166 -2.60 -1.30 4.83
N ARG A 167 -1.72 -0.30 4.92
CA ARG A 167 -1.41 0.42 6.18
C ARG A 167 -2.28 1.65 6.41
N GLY A 168 -2.66 2.36 5.36
CA GLY A 168 -3.47 3.57 5.47
C GLY A 168 -4.98 3.32 5.56
N LEU A 169 -5.47 2.26 4.90
CA LEU A 169 -6.90 1.94 4.84
C LEU A 169 -7.24 0.69 5.64
N ILE A 170 -6.69 -0.48 5.27
CA ILE A 170 -7.16 -1.78 5.76
C ILE A 170 -6.83 -1.98 7.24
N THR A 171 -5.54 -2.05 7.58
CA THR A 171 -5.09 -2.39 8.94
C THR A 171 -5.39 -1.32 9.97
N THR A 172 -5.79 -0.12 9.53
CA THR A 172 -6.15 1.00 10.39
C THR A 172 -7.64 1.30 10.36
N LEU A 173 -8.18 1.78 9.24
CA LEU A 173 -9.55 2.30 9.19
C LEU A 173 -10.59 1.19 9.10
N LEU A 174 -10.33 0.11 8.34
CA LEU A 174 -11.31 -0.95 8.14
C LEU A 174 -11.27 -2.00 9.26
N LEU A 175 -10.08 -2.42 9.69
CA LEU A 175 -9.92 -3.46 10.72
C LEU A 175 -9.91 -2.89 12.15
N LYS A 176 -9.65 -1.60 12.32
CA LYS A 176 -9.61 -0.93 13.63
C LYS A 176 -10.33 0.43 13.61
N PRO A 177 -11.59 0.47 13.15
CA PRO A 177 -12.30 1.71 12.85
C PRO A 177 -12.48 2.62 14.07
N VAL A 178 -12.57 2.05 15.28
CA VAL A 178 -12.67 2.80 16.53
C VAL A 178 -11.32 3.39 16.95
N GLU A 179 -10.24 2.60 16.88
CA GLU A 179 -8.88 3.04 17.26
C GLU A 179 -8.42 4.23 16.40
N TYR A 180 -8.73 4.19 15.11
CA TYR A 180 -8.37 5.21 14.13
C TYR A 180 -9.48 6.22 13.83
N ARG A 181 -10.52 6.27 14.68
CA ARG A 181 -11.56 7.32 14.68
C ARG A 181 -12.39 7.41 13.39
N LEU A 182 -12.48 6.33 12.62
CA LEU A 182 -13.45 6.24 11.54
C LEU A 182 -14.88 6.21 12.11
N VAL A 183 -15.08 5.47 13.20
CA VAL A 183 -16.38 5.35 13.88
C VAL A 183 -16.24 5.61 15.37
N ALA A 184 -17.22 6.28 15.95
CA ALA A 184 -17.30 6.42 17.40
C ALA A 184 -17.62 5.06 18.05
N PRO A 185 -17.07 4.72 19.22
CA PRO A 185 -17.33 3.44 19.88
C PRO A 185 -18.82 3.11 20.03
N GLN A 186 -19.66 4.12 20.27
CA GLN A 186 -21.11 3.95 20.47
C GLN A 186 -21.87 3.68 19.17
N ARG A 187 -21.25 3.92 18.01
CA ARG A 187 -21.82 3.71 16.68
C ARG A 187 -21.26 2.47 15.99
N PHE A 188 -20.33 1.76 16.62
CA PHE A 188 -19.75 0.55 16.06
C PHE A 188 -20.69 -0.65 16.28
N SER A 189 -21.52 -0.92 15.29
CA SER A 189 -22.49 -2.02 15.28
C SER A 189 -21.91 -3.27 14.60
N GLY A 190 -22.56 -4.43 14.80
CA GLY A 190 -22.21 -5.66 14.08
C GLY A 190 -22.34 -5.51 12.56
N LEU A 191 -23.32 -4.73 12.09
CA LEU A 191 -23.47 -4.38 10.66
C LEU A 191 -22.25 -3.58 10.15
N ALA A 192 -21.82 -2.56 10.88
CA ALA A 192 -20.65 -1.76 10.51
C ALA A 192 -19.37 -2.60 10.48
N GLU A 193 -19.18 -3.46 11.48
CA GLU A 193 -18.05 -4.40 11.53
C GLU A 193 -18.05 -5.36 10.33
N SER A 194 -19.19 -5.98 10.05
CA SER A 194 -19.41 -6.89 8.92
C SER A 194 -19.12 -6.20 7.58
N ASN A 195 -19.72 -5.02 7.34
CA ASN A 195 -19.53 -4.28 6.10
C ASN A 195 -18.07 -3.87 5.88
N LEU A 196 -17.41 -3.33 6.90
CA LEU A 196 -15.99 -2.97 6.83
C LEU A 196 -15.11 -4.20 6.58
N ARG A 197 -15.45 -5.36 7.16
CA ARG A 197 -14.74 -6.61 6.93
C ARG A 197 -14.88 -7.09 5.48
N VAL A 198 -16.08 -7.03 4.89
CA VAL A 198 -16.28 -7.38 3.47
C VAL A 198 -15.43 -6.47 2.57
N VAL A 199 -15.48 -5.16 2.81
CA VAL A 199 -14.69 -4.18 2.04
C VAL A 199 -13.18 -4.43 2.21
N ALA A 200 -12.71 -4.66 3.43
CA ALA A 200 -11.31 -5.02 3.71
C ALA A 200 -10.90 -6.29 2.94
N THR A 201 -11.78 -7.29 2.90
CA THR A 201 -11.51 -8.56 2.19
C THR A 201 -11.34 -8.33 0.70
N ILE A 202 -12.18 -7.49 0.09
CA ILE A 202 -12.07 -7.16 -1.34
C ILE A 202 -10.76 -6.39 -1.64
N PHE A 203 -10.41 -5.41 -0.81
CA PHE A 203 -9.15 -4.68 -0.99
C PHE A 203 -7.91 -5.57 -0.81
N LEU A 204 -7.96 -6.55 0.10
CA LEU A 204 -6.90 -7.55 0.22
C LEU A 204 -6.87 -8.49 -0.98
N TYR A 205 -8.02 -8.88 -1.53
CA TYR A 205 -8.06 -9.71 -2.74
C TYR A 205 -7.37 -9.03 -3.93
N ILE A 206 -7.50 -7.70 -4.05
CA ILE A 206 -6.81 -6.88 -5.07
C ILE A 206 -5.28 -6.85 -4.84
N GLN A 207 -4.77 -7.15 -3.63
CA GLN A 207 -3.38 -6.86 -3.20
C GLN A 207 -2.62 -8.04 -2.53
N ILE A 208 -3.26 -9.21 -2.40
CA ILE A 208 -2.93 -10.40 -1.57
C ILE A 208 -1.65 -10.36 -0.70
N PRO A 209 -1.84 -10.14 0.62
CA PRO A 209 -1.03 -10.72 1.69
C PRO A 209 -1.78 -11.84 2.46
N ARG A 210 -1.14 -12.98 2.71
CA ARG A 210 -1.75 -14.15 3.38
C ARG A 210 -1.95 -13.98 4.90
N GLU A 211 -1.23 -13.06 5.52
CA GLU A 211 -1.13 -12.87 6.98
C GLU A 211 -2.35 -12.15 7.55
N LEU A 212 -3.09 -11.45 6.69
CA LEU A 212 -4.29 -10.72 7.07
C LEU A 212 -5.57 -11.58 6.97
N GLN A 213 -5.47 -12.83 6.49
CA GLN A 213 -6.61 -13.73 6.29
C GLN A 213 -7.46 -13.94 7.54
N ARG A 214 -6.87 -13.97 8.74
CA ARG A 214 -7.61 -14.15 10.00
C ARG A 214 -8.59 -13.02 10.33
N PHE A 215 -8.43 -11.85 9.72
CA PHE A 215 -9.27 -10.67 9.95
C PHE A 215 -10.33 -10.48 8.88
N VAL A 216 -10.32 -11.31 7.83
CA VAL A 216 -11.17 -11.17 6.65
C VAL A 216 -11.92 -12.47 6.37
N TYR A 217 -12.78 -12.48 5.36
CA TYR A 217 -13.44 -13.72 4.94
C TYR A 217 -12.48 -14.58 4.12
N PRO A 218 -12.55 -15.92 4.24
CA PRO A 218 -11.84 -16.83 3.35
C PRO A 218 -12.25 -16.63 1.88
N ASP A 219 -11.33 -16.86 0.96
CA ASP A 219 -11.60 -16.73 -0.49
C ASP A 219 -12.73 -17.65 -0.97
N GLU A 220 -12.93 -18.79 -0.31
CA GLU A 220 -14.03 -19.71 -0.61
C GLU A 220 -15.40 -19.09 -0.32
N GLU A 221 -15.53 -18.37 0.79
CA GLU A 221 -16.75 -17.67 1.19
C GLU A 221 -17.01 -16.46 0.29
N MET A 222 -15.95 -15.73 -0.10
CA MET A 222 -16.08 -14.52 -0.93
C MET A 222 -16.27 -14.77 -2.41
N ARG A 223 -16.13 -16.02 -2.88
CA ARG A 223 -16.27 -16.38 -4.30
C ARG A 223 -17.55 -15.83 -4.97
N PRO A 224 -18.74 -15.86 -4.35
CA PRO A 224 -19.96 -15.28 -4.93
C PRO A 224 -19.90 -13.76 -5.09
N VAL A 225 -19.17 -13.08 -4.20
CA VAL A 225 -18.97 -11.62 -4.21
C VAL A 225 -17.99 -11.23 -5.31
N TYR A 226 -16.83 -11.91 -5.39
CA TYR A 226 -15.81 -11.63 -6.40
C TYR A 226 -16.34 -11.78 -7.82
N GLY A 227 -17.16 -12.81 -8.09
CA GLY A 227 -17.77 -13.00 -9.40
C GLY A 227 -18.67 -11.83 -9.82
N ARG A 228 -19.36 -11.20 -8.86
CA ARG A 228 -20.23 -10.02 -9.10
C ARG A 228 -19.43 -8.75 -9.31
N LEU A 229 -18.31 -8.60 -8.60
CA LEU A 229 -17.47 -7.42 -8.62
C LEU A 229 -16.29 -7.49 -9.60
N ALA A 230 -16.20 -8.53 -10.44
CA ALA A 230 -15.05 -8.76 -11.31
C ALA A 230 -14.67 -7.54 -12.17
N LYS A 231 -15.67 -6.77 -12.64
CA LYS A 231 -15.43 -5.52 -13.40
C LYS A 231 -14.84 -4.41 -12.52
N ALA A 232 -15.40 -4.22 -11.32
CA ALA A 232 -14.96 -3.22 -10.35
C ALA A 232 -13.53 -3.51 -9.87
N ILE A 233 -13.24 -4.77 -9.59
CA ILE A 233 -11.90 -5.27 -9.21
C ILE A 233 -10.91 -4.98 -10.32
N LYS A 234 -11.22 -5.38 -11.56
CA LYS A 234 -10.34 -5.14 -12.70
C LYS A 234 -10.12 -3.64 -12.99
N TYR A 235 -11.18 -2.84 -12.86
CA TYR A 235 -11.08 -1.38 -12.95
C TYR A 235 -10.10 -0.84 -11.90
N GLY A 236 -10.27 -1.28 -10.65
CA GLY A 236 -9.42 -0.89 -9.54
C GLY A 236 -7.95 -1.27 -9.72
N GLU A 237 -7.68 -2.51 -10.13
CA GLU A 237 -6.33 -3.00 -10.45
C GLU A 237 -5.66 -2.15 -11.54
N THR A 238 -6.41 -1.82 -12.60
CA THR A 238 -5.89 -1.03 -13.72
C THR A 238 -5.55 0.38 -13.26
N LEU A 239 -6.46 1.03 -12.52
CA LEU A 239 -6.27 2.39 -12.06
C LEU A 239 -5.13 2.51 -11.04
N LEU A 240 -5.04 1.59 -10.08
CA LEU A 240 -3.92 1.53 -9.13
C LEU A 240 -2.59 1.31 -9.83
N LYS A 241 -2.57 0.47 -10.88
CA LYS A 241 -1.36 0.23 -11.68
C LYS A 241 -0.92 1.51 -12.40
N GLU A 242 -1.83 2.19 -13.09
CA GLU A 242 -1.54 3.44 -13.81
C GLU A 242 -1.04 4.54 -12.85
N TRP A 243 -1.77 4.73 -11.75
CA TRP A 243 -1.39 5.66 -10.68
C TRP A 243 -0.01 5.34 -10.10
N GLY A 244 0.23 4.09 -9.70
CA GLY A 244 1.48 3.70 -9.08
C GLY A 244 2.67 3.80 -10.04
N VAL A 245 2.49 3.48 -11.33
CA VAL A 245 3.54 3.68 -12.34
C VAL A 245 3.93 5.15 -12.45
N GLU A 246 2.96 6.06 -12.54
CA GLU A 246 3.24 7.50 -12.60
C GLU A 246 3.89 8.02 -11.31
N TYR A 247 3.42 7.55 -10.15
CA TYR A 247 3.98 7.92 -8.85
C TYR A 247 5.44 7.51 -8.74
N ILE A 248 5.76 6.25 -9.07
CA ILE A 248 7.12 5.72 -9.04
C ILE A 248 8.01 6.47 -10.03
N ARG A 249 7.52 6.74 -11.24
CA ARG A 249 8.26 7.55 -12.22
C ARG A 249 8.70 8.89 -11.63
N ARG A 250 7.82 9.59 -10.90
CA ARG A 250 8.16 10.84 -10.20
C ARG A 250 9.17 10.65 -9.07
N LEU A 251 9.04 9.57 -8.30
CA LEU A 251 10.01 9.23 -7.26
C LEU A 251 11.41 8.92 -7.84
N ARG A 252 11.49 8.23 -8.98
CA ARG A 252 12.76 7.96 -9.68
C ARG A 252 13.41 9.23 -10.19
N ILE A 253 12.62 10.16 -10.72
CA ILE A 253 13.12 11.50 -11.11
C ILE A 253 13.70 12.21 -9.87
N ALA A 254 13.01 12.18 -8.74
CA ALA A 254 13.53 12.77 -7.50
C ALA A 254 14.81 12.09 -7.01
N GLN A 255 14.93 10.76 -7.18
CA GLN A 255 16.15 10.01 -6.86
C GLN A 255 17.34 10.40 -7.75
N GLN A 256 17.09 10.66 -9.03
CA GLN A 256 18.11 11.19 -9.94
C GLN A 256 18.57 12.59 -9.52
N TYR A 257 17.62 13.47 -9.15
CA TYR A 257 17.96 14.80 -8.65
C TYR A 257 18.75 14.77 -7.33
N GLU A 258 18.40 13.89 -6.39
CA GLU A 258 19.18 13.70 -5.15
C GLU A 258 20.63 13.32 -5.48
N ARG A 259 20.82 12.34 -6.38
CA ARG A 259 22.15 11.87 -6.80
C ARG A 259 22.99 12.95 -7.48
N GLN A 260 22.37 13.83 -8.27
CA GLN A 260 23.07 14.98 -8.88
C GLN A 260 23.45 16.01 -7.81
N TYR A 261 22.49 16.42 -6.99
CA TYR A 261 22.70 17.44 -5.96
C TYR A 261 23.74 17.03 -4.89
N CYS A 262 23.85 15.74 -4.59
CA CYS A 262 24.85 15.20 -3.66
C CYS A 262 26.24 14.99 -4.29
N LYS A 263 26.37 15.00 -5.63
CA LYS A 263 27.67 14.96 -6.32
C LYS A 263 28.31 16.34 -6.44
N ASP A 264 27.50 17.39 -6.47
CA ASP A 264 27.94 18.77 -6.62
C ASP A 264 28.31 19.46 -5.28
N LYS A 265 28.37 18.69 -4.19
CA LYS A 265 28.77 19.13 -2.83
C LYS A 265 29.98 18.34 -2.36
#